data_AF-U2TC54-F1
#
_entry.id   AF-U2TC54-F1
#
_cell.length_a   1.000
_cell.length_b   1.000
_cell.length_c   1.000
_cell.angle_alpha   90.00
_cell.angle_beta   90.00
_cell.angle_gamma   90.00
#
_symmetry.space_group_name_H-M   'P 1'
#
loop_
_entity.id
_entity.type
_entity.pdbx_description
1 polymer ?
#
loop_
_entity_poly.entity_id
_entity_poly.type
_entity_poly.pdbx_seq_one_letter_code
_entity_poly.pdbx_strand_id
1 'polypeptide(L)'
;MRHLSLDAGHVLMQAVWGVACESGVRHDVGEGTMGKGHRKSQRSRSAVMGTRADPHRVERACRAARAHMRADAPWLIAPLDASCLSKREQLTRRTFTVVEVVLCLDVLAIIVSLSFATGGLTSDSLRDLFNGSPSAAIDLVAGCAQLFVAYLLRIAYRHYRVGDAGYALGNLIALACAELLLQSMVGFIALVVLLWRTYHRCSSALIPWARHRRLGGVLVDVSGALVVLVLAAILFYAHMRLAA
;
A
#
# COMPACT_ATOMS: atom_id res chain seq x y z
N MET A 1 -35.86 12.58 6.62
CA MET A 1 -34.70 13.14 5.88
C MET A 1 -33.37 12.59 6.40
N ARG A 2 -33.14 11.26 6.32
CA ARG A 2 -31.90 10.60 6.79
C ARG A 2 -31.50 9.39 5.92
N HIS A 3 -31.63 9.51 4.59
CA HIS A 3 -31.27 8.40 3.67
C HIS A 3 -30.47 8.82 2.43
N LEU A 4 -30.02 10.09 2.31
CA LEU A 4 -29.33 10.57 1.10
C LEU A 4 -27.80 10.73 1.21
N SER A 5 -27.17 10.42 2.36
CA SER A 5 -25.73 10.66 2.55
C SER A 5 -24.82 9.44 2.30
N LEU A 6 -25.39 8.22 2.19
CA LEU A 6 -24.60 7.00 2.04
C LEU A 6 -24.24 6.63 0.58
N ASP A 7 -24.95 7.18 -0.41
CA ASP A 7 -24.65 6.90 -1.83
C ASP A 7 -23.50 7.74 -2.38
N ALA A 8 -23.27 8.96 -1.85
CA ALA A 8 -22.21 9.84 -2.34
C ALA A 8 -20.79 9.26 -2.10
N GLY A 9 -20.60 8.52 -1.00
CA GLY A 9 -19.32 7.86 -0.70
C GLY A 9 -19.02 6.67 -1.63
N HIS A 10 -20.05 5.97 -2.10
CA HIS A 10 -19.90 4.80 -2.97
C HIS A 10 -19.58 5.20 -4.42
N VAL A 11 -20.14 6.32 -4.88
CA VAL A 11 -19.87 6.88 -6.22
C VAL A 11 -18.43 7.43 -6.31
N LEU A 12 -17.93 8.07 -5.24
CA LEU A 12 -16.55 8.55 -5.21
C LEU A 12 -15.52 7.39 -5.20
N MET A 13 -15.83 6.29 -4.52
CA MET A 13 -14.97 5.09 -4.52
C MET A 13 -14.97 4.35 -5.86
N GLN A 14 -16.07 4.35 -6.62
CA GLN A 14 -16.10 3.79 -7.97
C GLN A 14 -15.39 4.69 -9.00
N ALA A 15 -15.48 6.01 -8.87
CA ALA A 15 -14.80 6.94 -9.78
C ALA A 15 -13.26 6.85 -9.65
N VAL A 16 -12.75 6.72 -8.43
CA VAL A 16 -11.30 6.52 -8.18
C VAL A 16 -10.84 5.13 -8.65
N TRP A 17 -11.70 4.12 -8.57
CA TRP A 17 -11.40 2.76 -9.07
C TRP A 17 -11.41 2.67 -10.61
N GLY A 18 -12.26 3.46 -11.29
CA GLY A 18 -12.35 3.50 -12.75
C GLY A 18 -11.13 4.13 -13.43
N VAL A 19 -10.64 5.26 -12.91
CA VAL A 19 -9.50 5.99 -13.51
C VAL A 19 -8.18 5.20 -13.41
N ALA A 20 -8.01 4.36 -12.39
CA ALA A 20 -6.79 3.55 -12.22
C ALA A 20 -6.71 2.32 -13.14
N CYS A 21 -7.81 1.91 -13.77
CA CYS A 21 -7.86 0.74 -14.64
C CYS A 21 -7.48 1.06 -16.10
N GLU A 22 -7.61 2.33 -16.52
CA GLU A 22 -7.46 2.74 -17.92
C GLU A 22 -6.00 3.11 -18.29
N SER A 23 -5.17 3.43 -17.31
CA SER A 23 -3.77 3.86 -17.53
C SER A 23 -2.74 2.70 -17.64
N GLY A 24 -3.17 1.44 -17.56
CA GLY A 24 -2.27 0.28 -17.53
C GLY A 24 -2.21 -0.58 -18.80
N VAL A 25 -2.97 -0.26 -19.87
CA VAL A 25 -3.18 -1.15 -21.03
C VAL A 25 -2.73 -0.55 -22.37
N ARG A 26 -2.03 0.59 -22.37
CA ARG A 26 -1.48 1.16 -23.61
C ARG A 26 0.03 1.28 -23.57
N HIS A 27 0.72 0.15 -23.68
CA HIS A 27 1.97 0.09 -24.43
C HIS A 27 2.16 -1.34 -24.97
N ASP A 28 2.50 -1.42 -26.25
CA ASP A 28 2.93 -2.59 -27.02
C ASP A 28 1.85 -3.48 -27.66
N VAL A 29 1.33 -3.01 -28.81
CA VAL A 29 1.01 -3.90 -29.94
C VAL A 29 1.57 -3.27 -31.22
N GLY A 30 2.67 -3.83 -31.71
CA GLY A 30 3.27 -3.48 -33.00
C GLY A 30 2.42 -3.96 -34.18
N GLU A 31 2.32 -3.10 -35.19
CA GLU A 31 1.68 -3.37 -36.48
C GLU A 31 2.46 -4.41 -37.28
N GLY A 32 1.76 -5.45 -37.74
CA GLY A 32 2.25 -6.43 -38.70
C GLY A 32 1.23 -6.61 -39.82
N THR A 33 1.60 -6.20 -41.02
CA THR A 33 0.79 -6.08 -42.23
C THR A 33 0.27 -7.41 -42.80
N MET A 34 -0.91 -7.32 -43.40
CA MET A 34 -1.75 -8.36 -44.00
C MET A 34 -1.18 -8.92 -45.31
N GLY A 35 -1.18 -10.24 -45.48
CA GLY A 35 -0.84 -10.94 -46.74
C GLY A 35 -1.80 -12.10 -47.03
N LYS A 36 -2.49 -12.03 -48.17
CA LYS A 36 -3.51 -12.95 -48.70
C LYS A 36 -3.00 -14.38 -48.94
N GLY A 37 -3.86 -15.39 -48.84
CA GLY A 37 -3.63 -16.69 -49.49
C GLY A 37 -4.49 -17.86 -49.01
N HIS A 38 -5.24 -18.45 -49.94
CA HIS A 38 -6.20 -19.56 -49.77
C HIS A 38 -5.69 -20.86 -49.12
N ARG A 39 -6.67 -21.70 -48.73
CA ARG A 39 -6.64 -23.17 -48.56
C ARG A 39 -6.14 -23.72 -47.20
N LYS A 40 -7.09 -24.17 -46.37
CA LYS A 40 -7.25 -25.60 -45.96
C LYS A 40 -8.28 -25.75 -44.81
N SER A 41 -9.49 -26.15 -45.20
CA SER A 41 -10.67 -26.50 -44.40
C SER A 41 -10.51 -27.71 -43.43
N GLN A 42 -9.28 -28.12 -43.12
CA GLN A 42 -9.02 -29.34 -42.34
C GLN A 42 -8.12 -29.12 -41.11
N ARG A 43 -7.39 -28.00 -41.05
CA ARG A 43 -6.51 -27.65 -39.92
C ARG A 43 -7.24 -26.86 -38.81
N SER A 44 -8.36 -26.22 -39.16
CA SER A 44 -9.23 -25.53 -38.20
C SER A 44 -10.05 -26.51 -37.35
N ARG A 45 -10.44 -27.68 -37.88
CA ARG A 45 -11.15 -28.70 -37.11
C ARG A 45 -10.27 -29.39 -36.05
N SER A 46 -8.96 -29.50 -36.28
CA SER A 46 -8.01 -30.03 -35.27
C SER A 46 -7.59 -28.99 -34.22
N ALA A 47 -7.72 -27.70 -34.50
CA ALA A 47 -7.56 -26.65 -33.50
C ALA A 47 -8.79 -26.53 -32.58
N VAL A 48 -10.01 -26.78 -33.09
CA VAL A 48 -11.27 -26.71 -32.32
C VAL A 48 -11.49 -27.95 -31.42
N MET A 49 -10.89 -29.10 -31.75
CA MET A 49 -10.89 -30.29 -30.88
C MET A 49 -9.84 -30.23 -29.76
N GLY A 50 -8.82 -29.36 -29.89
CA GLY A 50 -7.77 -29.17 -28.87
C GLY A 50 -8.13 -28.16 -27.78
N THR A 51 -9.25 -27.45 -27.92
CA THR A 51 -9.69 -26.37 -27.01
C THR A 51 -10.70 -26.81 -25.96
N ARG A 52 -10.96 -28.12 -25.80
CA ARG A 52 -11.49 -28.59 -24.52
C ARG A 52 -10.38 -28.41 -23.50
N ALA A 53 -10.39 -27.23 -22.87
CA ALA A 53 -9.59 -26.87 -21.73
C ALA A 53 -9.86 -27.88 -20.61
N ASP A 54 -9.14 -28.99 -20.65
CA ASP A 54 -8.99 -29.90 -19.53
C ASP A 54 -8.54 -29.03 -18.34
N PRO A 55 -9.36 -28.92 -17.28
CA PRO A 55 -9.05 -28.05 -16.15
C PRO A 55 -7.67 -28.40 -15.55
N HIS A 56 -7.26 -29.67 -15.62
CA HIS A 56 -5.94 -30.11 -15.17
C HIS A 56 -4.79 -29.70 -16.10
N ARG A 57 -5.04 -29.45 -17.39
CA ARG A 57 -4.03 -28.90 -18.31
C ARG A 57 -3.84 -27.40 -18.09
N VAL A 58 -4.94 -26.66 -17.90
CA VAL A 58 -4.89 -25.23 -17.56
C VAL A 58 -4.20 -25.02 -16.22
N GLU A 59 -4.51 -25.86 -15.23
CA GLU A 59 -3.87 -25.83 -13.92
C GLU A 59 -2.37 -26.14 -14.00
N ARG A 60 -1.97 -27.15 -14.80
CA ARG A 60 -0.54 -27.45 -15.04
C ARG A 60 0.18 -26.32 -15.78
N ALA A 61 -0.45 -25.72 -16.79
CA ALA A 61 0.12 -24.58 -17.51
C ALA A 61 0.27 -23.35 -16.61
N CYS A 62 -0.72 -23.09 -15.74
CA CYS A 62 -0.68 -22.01 -14.76
C CYS A 62 0.39 -22.26 -13.68
N ARG A 63 0.55 -23.52 -13.21
CA ARG A 63 1.64 -23.93 -12.32
C ARG A 63 3.01 -23.76 -12.97
N ALA A 64 3.16 -24.13 -14.25
CA ALA A 64 4.39 -23.97 -15.01
C ALA A 64 4.72 -22.49 -15.25
N ALA A 65 3.73 -21.67 -15.61
CA ALA A 65 3.90 -20.22 -15.77
C ALA A 65 4.30 -19.55 -14.44
N ARG A 66 3.68 -19.96 -13.31
CA ARG A 66 4.11 -19.51 -11.96
C ARG A 66 5.52 -19.98 -11.61
N ALA A 67 5.93 -21.18 -12.04
CA ALA A 67 7.28 -21.68 -11.82
C ALA A 67 8.32 -20.90 -12.64
N HIS A 68 8.00 -20.52 -13.88
CA HIS A 68 8.83 -19.65 -14.70
C HIS A 68 8.93 -18.23 -14.10
N MET A 69 7.82 -17.62 -13.69
CA MET A 69 7.87 -16.32 -12.99
C MET A 69 8.69 -16.36 -11.68
N ARG A 70 8.67 -17.49 -10.96
CA ARG A 70 9.52 -17.70 -9.77
C ARG A 70 11.00 -17.87 -10.10
N ALA A 71 11.33 -18.39 -11.28
CA ALA A 71 12.71 -18.52 -11.74
C ALA A 71 13.28 -17.14 -12.12
N ASP A 72 12.48 -16.27 -12.72
CA ASP A 72 12.88 -14.91 -13.12
C ASP A 72 12.87 -13.90 -11.95
N ALA A 73 12.02 -14.12 -10.94
CA ALA A 73 11.92 -13.28 -9.74
C ALA A 73 11.93 -14.12 -8.44
N PRO A 74 13.11 -14.61 -7.98
CA PRO A 74 13.23 -15.47 -6.80
C PRO A 74 12.78 -14.82 -5.49
N TRP A 75 12.61 -13.49 -5.46
CA TRP A 75 12.05 -12.75 -4.33
C TRP A 75 10.52 -12.60 -4.36
N LEU A 76 9.83 -13.05 -5.41
CA LEU A 76 8.38 -12.97 -5.48
C LEU A 76 7.77 -14.15 -4.71
N ILE A 77 7.04 -13.84 -3.65
CA ILE A 77 6.30 -14.85 -2.89
C ILE A 77 5.01 -15.18 -3.63
N ALA A 78 4.48 -16.39 -3.44
CA ALA A 78 3.19 -16.76 -4.01
C ALA A 78 2.13 -15.68 -3.67
N PRO A 79 1.46 -15.08 -4.68
CA PRO A 79 0.46 -14.04 -4.45
C PRO A 79 -0.67 -14.58 -3.58
N LEU A 80 -1.22 -13.73 -2.72
CA LEU A 80 -2.39 -14.10 -1.91
C LEU A 80 -3.62 -14.13 -2.81
N ASP A 81 -4.12 -15.33 -3.08
CA ASP A 81 -5.32 -15.52 -3.92
C ASP A 81 -6.56 -14.99 -3.17
N ALA A 82 -7.18 -13.95 -3.70
CA ALA A 82 -8.28 -13.23 -3.03
C ALA A 82 -9.52 -14.11 -2.80
N SER A 83 -9.66 -15.15 -3.62
CA SER A 83 -10.78 -16.10 -3.66
C SER A 83 -10.67 -17.18 -2.56
N CYS A 84 -9.46 -17.40 -2.00
CA CYS A 84 -9.18 -18.53 -1.11
C CYS A 84 -8.25 -18.11 0.06
N LEU A 85 -8.58 -17.02 0.75
CA LEU A 85 -7.78 -16.54 1.89
C LEU A 85 -7.88 -17.51 3.06
N SER A 86 -6.75 -18.08 3.48
CA SER A 86 -6.67 -18.88 4.69
C SER A 86 -7.04 -18.05 5.93
N LYS A 87 -7.54 -18.68 7.01
CA LYS A 87 -7.87 -17.99 8.29
C LYS A 87 -6.73 -17.09 8.78
N ARG A 88 -5.46 -17.49 8.56
CA ARG A 88 -4.27 -16.71 8.94
C ARG A 88 -4.09 -15.43 8.10
N GLU A 89 -4.47 -15.47 6.83
CA GLU A 89 -4.36 -14.34 5.90
C GLU A 89 -5.50 -13.36 6.10
N GLN A 90 -6.70 -13.86 6.39
CA GLN A 90 -7.84 -13.02 6.78
C GLN A 90 -7.53 -12.22 8.05
N LEU A 91 -6.87 -12.85 9.03
CA LEU A 91 -6.45 -12.17 10.25
C LEU A 91 -5.40 -11.09 9.95
N THR A 92 -4.48 -11.35 9.02
CA THR A 92 -3.47 -10.35 8.59
C THR A 92 -4.13 -9.16 7.89
N ARG A 93 -5.10 -9.41 7.00
CA ARG A 93 -5.92 -8.35 6.38
C ARG A 93 -6.60 -7.48 7.43
N ARG A 94 -7.22 -8.11 8.43
CA ARG A 94 -7.86 -7.37 9.54
C ARG A 94 -6.85 -6.56 10.33
N THR A 95 -5.68 -7.10 10.64
CA THR A 95 -4.63 -6.35 11.33
C THR A 95 -4.21 -5.13 10.53
N PHE A 96 -3.97 -5.24 9.22
CA PHE A 96 -3.67 -4.08 8.37
C PHE A 96 -4.77 -3.02 8.43
N THR A 97 -6.04 -3.41 8.31
CA THR A 97 -7.17 -2.48 8.41
C THR A 97 -7.29 -1.84 9.79
N VAL A 98 -7.06 -2.60 10.88
CA VAL A 98 -7.08 -2.05 12.24
C VAL A 98 -5.97 -1.03 12.41
N VAL A 99 -4.73 -1.34 11.98
CA VAL A 99 -3.61 -0.40 12.05
C VAL A 99 -3.91 0.87 11.26
N GLU A 100 -4.43 0.73 10.03
CA GLU A 100 -4.84 1.86 9.20
C GLU A 100 -5.91 2.74 9.87
N VAL A 101 -6.91 2.13 10.51
CA VAL A 101 -7.94 2.85 11.25
C VAL A 101 -7.36 3.54 12.48
N VAL A 102 -6.48 2.88 13.24
CA VAL A 102 -5.81 3.46 14.41
C VAL A 102 -5.00 4.69 14.01
N LEU A 103 -4.22 4.61 12.93
CA LEU A 103 -3.46 5.74 12.37
C LEU A 103 -4.38 6.91 11.96
N CYS A 104 -5.55 6.63 11.39
CA CYS A 104 -6.54 7.67 11.08
C CYS A 104 -7.19 8.28 12.34
N LEU A 105 -7.36 7.50 13.41
CA LEU A 105 -7.94 7.98 14.67
C LEU A 105 -7.00 8.92 15.41
N ASP A 106 -5.68 8.81 15.24
CA ASP A 106 -4.71 9.72 15.86
C ASP A 106 -4.97 11.19 15.45
N VAL A 107 -5.22 11.43 14.16
CA VAL A 107 -5.54 12.79 13.65
C VAL A 107 -6.84 13.30 14.23
N LEU A 108 -7.86 12.43 14.29
CA LEU A 108 -9.14 12.78 14.85
C LEU A 108 -9.00 13.13 16.34
N ALA A 109 -8.19 12.39 17.08
CA ALA A 109 -7.91 12.66 18.49
C ALA A 109 -7.22 14.01 18.70
N ILE A 110 -6.29 14.40 17.82
CA ILE A 110 -5.65 15.72 17.87
C ILE A 110 -6.67 16.82 17.57
N ILE A 111 -7.48 16.67 16.51
CA ILE A 111 -8.51 17.67 16.14
C ILE A 111 -9.54 17.83 17.26
N VAL A 112 -9.97 16.74 17.87
CA VAL A 112 -10.91 16.77 19.00
C VAL A 112 -10.28 17.45 20.21
N SER A 113 -9.05 17.09 20.57
CA SER A 113 -8.31 17.73 21.66
C SER A 113 -8.17 19.24 21.45
N LEU A 114 -7.85 19.64 20.21
CA LEU A 114 -7.73 21.05 19.83
C LEU A 114 -9.07 21.77 19.96
N SER A 115 -10.14 21.15 19.49
CA SER A 115 -11.51 21.69 19.58
C SER A 115 -11.95 21.92 21.03
N PHE A 116 -11.58 21.00 21.95
CA PHE A 116 -11.85 21.17 23.38
C PHE A 116 -11.00 22.29 24.00
N ALA A 117 -9.73 22.40 23.60
CA ALA A 117 -8.83 23.43 24.12
C ALA A 117 -9.24 24.85 23.71
N THR A 118 -9.79 25.02 22.50
CA THR A 118 -10.16 26.34 21.95
C THR A 118 -11.65 26.66 22.03
N GLY A 119 -12.49 25.75 22.53
CA GLY A 119 -13.95 25.89 22.51
C GLY A 119 -14.55 25.85 21.09
N GLY A 120 -13.80 25.33 20.11
CA GLY A 120 -14.17 25.27 18.70
C GLY A 120 -13.01 25.65 17.75
N LEU A 121 -13.07 25.17 16.51
CA LEU A 121 -12.05 25.43 15.48
C LEU A 121 -12.42 26.68 14.67
N THR A 122 -12.13 27.87 15.21
CA THR A 122 -12.22 29.13 14.47
C THR A 122 -10.82 29.58 14.06
N SER A 123 -10.71 30.38 13.00
CA SER A 123 -9.41 30.88 12.52
C SER A 123 -8.68 31.70 13.58
N ASP A 124 -9.44 32.45 14.39
CA ASP A 124 -8.89 33.34 15.41
C ASP A 124 -8.41 32.53 16.62
N SER A 125 -9.21 31.55 17.07
CA SER A 125 -8.82 30.70 18.21
C SER A 125 -7.61 29.80 17.89
N LEU A 126 -7.50 29.31 16.65
CA LEU A 126 -6.33 28.55 16.20
C LEU A 126 -5.07 29.41 16.08
N ARG A 127 -5.21 30.65 15.58
CA ARG A 127 -4.08 31.59 15.52
C ARG A 127 -3.59 31.94 16.91
N ASP A 128 -4.49 32.27 17.82
CA ASP A 128 -4.15 32.59 19.21
C ASP A 128 -3.49 31.41 19.91
N LEU A 129 -3.99 30.18 19.68
CA LEU A 129 -3.38 28.97 20.21
C LEU A 129 -1.98 28.72 19.65
N PHE A 130 -1.77 28.81 18.33
CA PHE A 130 -0.45 28.57 17.75
C PHE A 130 0.57 29.65 18.10
N ASN A 131 0.12 30.88 18.32
CA ASN A 131 0.96 31.96 18.84
C ASN A 131 1.34 31.72 20.31
N GLY A 132 0.44 31.16 21.11
CA GLY A 132 0.69 30.81 22.52
C GLY A 132 1.50 29.54 22.73
N SER A 133 1.30 28.52 21.88
CA SER A 133 1.94 27.21 21.98
C SER A 133 2.23 26.63 20.57
N PRO A 134 3.44 26.84 20.03
CA PRO A 134 3.80 26.32 18.71
C PRO A 134 3.84 24.78 18.66
N SER A 135 3.91 24.10 19.81
CA SER A 135 3.83 22.63 19.89
C SER A 135 2.51 22.07 19.35
N ALA A 136 1.39 22.76 19.58
CA ALA A 136 0.08 22.31 19.08
C ALA A 136 0.01 22.30 17.54
N ALA A 137 0.74 23.21 16.88
CA ALA A 137 0.85 23.23 15.43
C ALA A 137 1.68 22.03 14.92
N ILE A 138 2.78 21.70 15.61
CA ILE A 138 3.62 20.56 15.25
C ILE A 138 2.84 19.25 15.44
N ASP A 139 2.11 19.10 16.53
CA ASP A 139 1.26 17.93 16.80
C ASP A 139 0.17 17.78 15.74
N LEU A 140 -0.46 18.89 15.31
CA LEU A 140 -1.45 18.86 14.22
C LEU A 140 -0.83 18.38 12.90
N VAL A 141 0.37 18.89 12.56
CA VAL A 141 1.09 18.47 11.34
C VAL A 141 1.52 17.00 11.44
N ALA A 142 1.99 16.55 12.61
CA ALA A 142 2.30 15.15 12.88
C ALA A 142 1.06 14.26 12.73
N GLY A 143 -0.08 14.70 13.24
CA GLY A 143 -1.38 14.07 12.97
C GLY A 143 -1.63 13.97 11.47
N CYS A 144 -1.57 15.06 10.72
CA CYS A 144 -1.76 15.01 9.27
C CYS A 144 -0.79 14.05 8.55
N ALA A 145 0.46 13.94 9.01
CA ALA A 145 1.42 12.97 8.49
C ALA A 145 0.96 11.51 8.70
N GLN A 146 0.21 11.23 9.77
CA GLN A 146 -0.35 9.92 10.08
C GLN A 146 -1.35 9.43 9.02
N LEU A 147 -2.14 10.32 8.41
CA LEU A 147 -2.99 9.97 7.27
C LEU A 147 -2.16 9.51 6.06
N PHE A 148 -0.98 10.10 5.89
CA PHE A 148 -0.08 9.73 4.81
C PHE A 148 0.61 8.38 5.10
N VAL A 149 0.98 8.11 6.35
CA VAL A 149 1.45 6.78 6.78
C VAL A 149 0.37 5.71 6.51
N ALA A 150 -0.88 5.97 6.90
CA ALA A 150 -2.01 5.08 6.63
C ALA A 150 -2.21 4.83 5.13
N TYR A 151 -2.08 5.87 4.31
CA TYR A 151 -2.15 5.76 2.86
C TYR A 151 -1.03 4.88 2.28
N LEU A 152 0.22 5.11 2.69
CA LEU A 152 1.36 4.29 2.25
C LEU A 152 1.26 2.84 2.74
N LEU A 153 0.69 2.64 3.93
CA LEU A 153 0.42 1.31 4.48
C LEU A 153 -0.56 0.54 3.59
N ARG A 154 -1.59 1.22 3.07
CA ARG A 154 -2.55 0.64 2.12
C ARG A 154 -1.86 0.23 0.81
N ILE A 155 -0.92 1.04 0.30
CA ILE A 155 -0.12 0.70 -0.88
C ILE A 155 0.82 -0.49 -0.61
N ALA A 156 1.49 -0.50 0.55
CA ALA A 156 2.34 -1.61 0.97
C ALA A 156 1.55 -2.91 1.06
N TYR A 157 0.32 -2.85 1.60
CA TYR A 157 -0.58 -3.99 1.65
C TYR A 157 -0.99 -4.49 0.25
N ARG A 158 -1.23 -3.58 -0.70
CA ARG A 158 -1.51 -3.96 -2.10
C ARG A 158 -0.35 -4.75 -2.70
N HIS A 159 0.88 -4.31 -2.50
CA HIS A 159 2.09 -5.00 -2.99
C HIS A 159 2.33 -6.32 -2.25
N TYR A 160 2.06 -6.37 -0.95
CA TYR A 160 2.09 -7.61 -0.17
C TYR A 160 1.13 -8.67 -0.74
N ARG A 161 -0.07 -8.27 -1.20
CA ARG A 161 -1.02 -9.21 -1.83
C ARG A 161 -0.55 -9.73 -3.18
N VAL A 162 0.15 -8.91 -3.96
CA VAL A 162 0.73 -9.27 -5.26
C VAL A 162 1.95 -10.19 -5.09
N GLY A 163 2.51 -10.29 -3.88
CA GLY A 163 3.64 -11.16 -3.58
C GLY A 163 5.00 -10.45 -3.66
N ASP A 164 5.02 -9.12 -3.86
CA ASP A 164 6.25 -8.31 -3.74
C ASP A 164 6.56 -8.04 -2.26
N ALA A 165 7.06 -9.07 -1.62
CA ALA A 165 7.37 -9.12 -0.19
C ALA A 165 8.48 -8.13 0.19
N GLY A 166 9.47 -7.93 -0.68
CA GLY A 166 10.58 -7.01 -0.45
C GLY A 166 10.12 -5.56 -0.42
N TYR A 167 9.32 -5.14 -1.41
CA TYR A 167 8.73 -3.80 -1.44
C TYR A 167 7.89 -3.52 -0.19
N ALA A 168 6.99 -4.46 0.16
CA ALA A 168 6.11 -4.29 1.31
C ALA A 168 6.89 -4.18 2.63
N LEU A 169 7.89 -5.04 2.84
CA LEU A 169 8.68 -5.04 4.07
C LEU A 169 9.60 -3.81 4.17
N GLY A 170 10.23 -3.41 3.06
CA GLY A 170 11.06 -2.21 3.01
C GLY A 170 10.25 -0.95 3.37
N ASN A 171 9.05 -0.84 2.81
CA ASN A 171 8.16 0.28 3.12
C ASN A 171 7.69 0.24 4.59
N LEU A 172 7.36 -0.93 5.14
CA LEU A 172 6.99 -1.09 6.55
C LEU A 172 8.12 -0.69 7.51
N ILE A 173 9.38 -1.05 7.20
CA ILE A 173 10.55 -0.66 8.00
C ILE A 173 10.73 0.86 7.97
N ALA A 174 10.64 1.47 6.79
CA ALA A 174 10.77 2.92 6.66
C ALA A 174 9.65 3.68 7.38
N LEU A 175 8.41 3.21 7.29
CA LEU A 175 7.28 3.78 8.03
C LEU A 175 7.46 3.60 9.55
N ALA A 176 7.95 2.45 10.01
CA ALA A 176 8.24 2.25 11.44
C ALA A 176 9.34 3.21 11.94
N CYS A 177 10.34 3.49 11.11
CA CYS A 177 11.36 4.49 11.42
C CYS A 177 10.79 5.92 11.45
N ALA A 178 9.86 6.24 10.56
CA ALA A 178 9.17 7.53 10.59
C ALA A 178 8.30 7.70 11.85
N GLU A 179 7.57 6.66 12.28
CA GLU A 179 6.79 6.69 13.53
C GLU A 179 7.66 6.90 14.77
N LEU A 180 8.87 6.31 14.81
CA LEU A 180 9.82 6.55 15.89
C LEU A 180 10.22 8.03 15.99
N LEU A 181 10.42 8.68 14.83
CA LEU A 181 10.74 10.11 14.78
C LEU A 181 9.53 10.98 15.14
N LEU A 182 8.32 10.58 14.77
CA LEU A 182 7.07 11.24 15.20
C LEU A 182 6.76 11.01 16.69
N GLN A 183 7.57 10.21 17.40
CA GLN A 183 7.40 9.86 18.81
C GLN A 183 6.04 9.23 19.15
N SER A 184 5.33 8.69 18.15
CA SER A 184 4.03 8.05 18.33
C SER A 184 4.21 6.61 18.80
N MET A 185 3.99 6.36 20.10
CA MET A 185 4.06 5.01 20.68
C MET A 185 3.04 4.07 20.04
N VAL A 186 1.83 4.56 19.76
CA VAL A 186 0.73 3.77 19.21
C VAL A 186 1.02 3.37 17.77
N GLY A 187 1.42 4.33 16.93
CA GLY A 187 1.78 4.08 15.53
C GLY A 187 2.98 3.14 15.41
N PHE A 188 4.03 3.36 16.22
CA PHE A 188 5.21 2.50 16.24
C PHE A 188 4.88 1.05 16.63
N ILE A 189 4.16 0.84 17.75
CA ILE A 189 3.79 -0.52 18.19
C ILE A 189 2.93 -1.21 17.13
N ALA A 190 1.98 -0.48 16.53
CA ALA A 190 1.11 -1.00 15.48
C ALA A 190 1.90 -1.45 14.24
N LEU A 191 2.85 -0.64 13.77
CA LEU A 191 3.73 -0.99 12.66
C LEU A 191 4.71 -2.12 13.00
N VAL A 192 5.24 -2.17 14.22
CA VAL A 192 6.15 -3.25 14.67
C VAL A 192 5.43 -4.59 14.74
N VAL A 193 4.22 -4.63 15.30
CA VAL A 193 3.41 -5.86 15.34
C VAL A 193 3.10 -6.36 13.92
N LEU A 194 2.79 -5.43 13.02
CA LEU A 194 2.53 -5.73 11.61
C LEU A 194 3.80 -6.23 10.89
N LEU A 195 4.94 -5.58 11.17
CA LEU A 195 6.24 -5.95 10.63
C LEU A 195 6.63 -7.35 11.13
N TRP A 196 6.54 -7.63 12.42
CA TRP A 196 6.80 -8.94 13.01
C TRP A 196 5.98 -10.04 12.33
N ARG A 197 4.68 -9.77 12.13
CA ARG A 197 3.75 -10.73 11.52
C ARG A 197 4.07 -11.00 10.05
N THR A 198 4.43 -9.98 9.29
CA THR A 198 4.78 -10.09 7.86
C THR A 198 6.20 -10.62 7.64
N TYR A 199 7.11 -10.33 8.56
CA TYR A 199 8.52 -10.74 8.54
C TYR A 199 8.70 -12.24 8.44
N HIS A 200 7.94 -13.03 9.22
CA HIS A 200 8.04 -14.49 9.15
C HIS A 200 7.73 -15.08 7.77
N ARG A 201 6.86 -14.42 7.00
CA ARG A 201 6.53 -14.84 5.63
C ARG A 201 7.50 -14.28 4.59
N CYS A 202 7.96 -13.06 4.80
CA CYS A 202 8.72 -12.28 3.83
C CYS A 202 10.25 -12.36 3.98
N SER A 203 10.75 -12.85 5.12
CA SER A 203 12.18 -12.85 5.46
C SER A 203 13.06 -13.59 4.45
N SER A 204 12.59 -14.71 3.89
CA SER A 204 13.32 -15.48 2.88
C SER A 204 13.46 -14.73 1.54
N ALA A 205 12.54 -13.81 1.24
CA ALA A 205 12.51 -13.03 0.00
C ALA A 205 13.23 -11.67 0.11
N LEU A 206 13.47 -11.19 1.34
CA LEU A 206 14.03 -9.86 1.58
C LEU A 206 15.48 -9.72 1.10
N ILE A 207 16.33 -10.71 1.42
CA ILE A 207 17.76 -10.67 1.11
C ILE A 207 17.99 -10.76 -0.42
N PRO A 208 17.33 -11.65 -1.18
CA PRO A 208 17.44 -11.68 -2.64
C PRO A 208 16.91 -10.39 -3.30
N TRP A 209 15.81 -9.83 -2.78
CA TRP A 209 15.23 -8.58 -3.29
C TRP A 209 16.20 -7.40 -3.17
N ALA A 210 16.78 -7.21 -1.98
CA ALA A 210 17.70 -6.10 -1.70
C ALA A 210 18.98 -6.19 -2.55
N ARG A 211 19.49 -7.42 -2.79
CA ARG A 211 20.66 -7.64 -3.63
C ARG A 211 20.40 -7.36 -5.11
N HIS A 212 19.19 -7.65 -5.60
CA HIS A 212 18.87 -7.50 -7.02
C HIS A 212 18.59 -6.04 -7.41
N ARG A 213 17.84 -5.27 -6.60
CA ARG A 213 17.48 -3.87 -6.93
C ARG A 213 18.59 -2.85 -6.62
N ARG A 214 19.64 -3.24 -5.87
CA ARG A 214 20.69 -2.35 -5.30
C ARG A 214 20.09 -1.21 -4.46
N LEU A 215 20.93 -0.49 -3.69
CA LEU A 215 20.48 0.59 -2.79
C LEU A 215 19.62 1.64 -3.53
N GLY A 216 19.97 1.98 -4.78
CA GLY A 216 19.22 2.96 -5.58
C GLY A 216 17.81 2.52 -5.96
N GLY A 217 17.59 1.25 -6.32
CA GLY A 217 16.25 0.75 -6.62
C GLY A 217 15.37 0.66 -5.36
N VAL A 218 15.96 0.27 -4.23
CA VAL A 218 15.27 0.25 -2.93
C VAL A 218 14.81 1.66 -2.52
N LEU A 219 15.64 2.69 -2.75
CA LEU A 219 15.28 4.08 -2.46
C LEU A 219 14.12 4.60 -3.33
N VAL A 220 14.10 4.24 -4.61
CA VAL A 220 13.00 4.62 -5.52
C VAL A 220 11.70 3.95 -5.12
N ASP A 221 11.76 2.67 -4.76
CA ASP A 221 10.60 1.90 -4.27
C ASP A 221 10.03 2.46 -2.96
N VAL A 222 10.89 2.98 -2.09
CA VAL A 222 10.52 3.52 -0.76
C VAL A 222 10.37 5.05 -0.78
N SER A 223 10.41 5.69 -1.94
CA SER A 223 10.32 7.15 -2.11
C SER A 223 9.15 7.78 -1.35
N GLY A 224 7.99 7.13 -1.33
CA GLY A 224 6.83 7.59 -0.56
C GLY A 224 7.11 7.65 0.93
N ALA A 225 7.64 6.59 1.54
CA ALA A 225 7.98 6.59 2.96
C ALA A 225 9.20 7.45 3.29
N LEU A 226 10.11 7.66 2.33
CA LEU A 226 11.23 8.58 2.50
C LEU A 226 10.75 10.02 2.73
N VAL A 227 9.70 10.46 2.00
CA VAL A 227 9.10 11.78 2.22
C VAL A 227 8.56 11.92 3.64
N VAL A 228 7.87 10.89 4.15
CA VAL A 228 7.38 10.89 5.55
C VAL A 228 8.53 10.91 6.54
N LEU A 229 9.57 10.13 6.28
CA LEU A 229 10.74 10.05 7.14
C LEU A 229 11.43 11.41 7.26
N VAL A 230 11.59 12.13 6.14
CA VAL A 230 12.15 13.49 6.13
C VAL A 230 11.25 14.46 6.87
N LEU A 231 9.93 14.42 6.63
CA LEU A 231 8.98 15.25 7.36
C LEU A 231 9.04 14.99 8.86
N ALA A 232 9.04 13.72 9.27
CA ALA A 232 9.14 13.31 10.67
C ALA A 232 10.45 13.77 11.30
N ALA A 233 11.58 13.72 10.57
CA ALA A 233 12.85 14.24 11.05
C ALA A 233 12.81 15.76 11.29
N ILE A 234 12.15 16.51 10.41
CA ILE A 234 11.96 17.96 10.57
C ILE A 234 11.09 18.26 11.79
N LEU A 235 9.98 17.53 11.97
CA LEU A 235 9.09 17.70 13.13
C LEU A 235 9.79 17.33 14.43
N PHE A 236 10.55 16.23 14.45
CA PHE A 236 11.37 15.83 15.59
C PHE A 236 12.39 16.90 15.96
N TYR A 237 13.10 17.46 14.97
CA TYR A 237 14.02 18.55 15.19
C TYR A 237 13.31 19.79 15.75
N ALA A 238 12.12 20.12 15.25
CA ALA A 238 11.32 21.22 15.78
C ALA A 238 10.91 20.98 17.25
N HIS A 239 10.46 19.77 17.61
CA HIS A 239 10.18 19.41 19.01
C HIS A 239 11.40 19.55 19.91
N MET A 240 12.57 19.06 19.47
CA MET A 240 13.83 19.20 20.21
C MET A 240 14.21 20.67 20.43
N ARG A 241 13.89 21.55 19.48
CA ARG A 241 14.16 22.99 19.58
C ARG A 241 13.19 23.72 20.50
N LEU A 242 11.96 23.22 20.66
CA LEU A 242 10.99 23.76 21.62
C LEU A 242 11.22 23.28 23.05
N ALA A 243 11.88 22.13 23.22
CA ALA A 243 12.21 21.57 24.53
C ALA A 243 13.51 22.13 25.15
N ALA A 244 14.31 22.87 24.37
CA ALA A 244 15.59 23.46 24.75
C ALA A 244 15.46 24.95 25.10
#